data_AF-A0A3D2UYY1-F1
#
_entry.id   AF-A0A3D2UYY1-F1
#
_cell.length_a   1.000
_cell.length_b   1.000
_cell.length_c   1.000
_cell.angle_alpha   90.00
_cell.angle_beta   90.00
_cell.angle_gamma   90.00
#
_symmetry.space_group_name_H-M   'P 1'
#
loop_
_entity.id
_entity.type
_entity.pdbx_description
1 polymer ?
#
loop_
_entity_poly.entity_id
_entity_poly.type
_entity_poly.pdbx_seq_one_letter_code
_entity_poly.pdbx_strand_id
1 'polypeptide(L)'
;MFFKIIDKYIFTELLKMFLISIFAMTMVLYLDKFLFMAEMIVNRGVSFIEIMMMMVYISPAFLAVTIPMAVLMASVVTFNQFSANNEWVAMKACNLSFLQLMKPVLVFSLVAYFLANIVMFWALPWGNQSYKVLVYDIIKNRANVDI
;
A
#
# COMPACT_ATOMS: atom_id res chain seq x y z
N MET A 1 28.00 -3.42 13.44
CA MET A 1 27.45 -2.51 12.41
C MET A 1 26.70 -1.41 13.16
N PHE A 2 27.42 -0.38 13.61
CA PHE A 2 26.80 0.72 14.37
C PHE A 2 25.91 1.49 13.40
N PHE A 3 24.58 1.44 13.60
CA PHE A 3 23.64 2.30 12.89
C PHE A 3 24.05 3.75 13.17
N LYS A 4 24.64 4.42 12.17
CA LYS A 4 24.93 5.84 12.28
C LYS A 4 23.59 6.58 12.29
N ILE A 5 23.57 7.74 12.93
CA ILE A 5 22.38 8.60 13.01
C ILE A 5 21.80 8.88 11.61
N ILE A 6 22.67 9.02 10.61
CA ILE A 6 22.32 9.20 9.19
C ILE A 6 21.58 7.99 8.60
N ASP A 7 22.02 6.77 8.91
CA ASP A 7 21.37 5.56 8.38
C ASP A 7 19.94 5.44 8.90
N LYS A 8 19.76 5.71 10.20
CA LYS A 8 18.44 5.73 10.85
C LYS A 8 17.56 6.85 10.27
N TYR A 9 18.14 8.02 10.00
CA TYR A 9 17.42 9.14 9.41
C TYR A 9 16.90 8.81 8.01
N ILE A 10 17.77 8.32 7.11
CA ILE A 10 17.38 7.93 5.75
C ILE A 10 16.29 6.85 5.78
N PHE A 11 16.44 5.84 6.62
CA PHE A 11 15.45 4.77 6.75
C PHE A 11 14.10 5.30 7.27
N THR A 12 14.12 6.19 8.26
CA THR A 12 12.89 6.76 8.84
C THR A 12 12.17 7.65 7.83
N GLU A 13 12.89 8.45 7.05
CA GLU A 13 12.25 9.31 6.04
C GLU A 13 11.66 8.49 4.89
N LEU A 14 12.37 7.45 4.43
CA LEU A 14 11.84 6.49 3.44
C LEU A 14 10.57 5.79 3.95
N LEU A 15 10.60 5.29 5.19
CA LEU A 15 9.46 4.59 5.78
C LEU A 15 8.25 5.52 5.94
N LYS A 16 8.48 6.75 6.39
CA LYS A 16 7.45 7.78 6.53
C LYS A 16 6.81 8.12 5.19
N MET A 17 7.63 8.39 4.17
CA MET A 17 7.12 8.69 2.82
C MET A 17 6.39 7.48 2.23
N PHE A 18 6.87 6.26 2.47
CA PHE A 18 6.20 5.03 2.06
C PHE A 18 4.81 4.87 2.67
N LEU A 19 4.67 5.08 3.99
CA LEU A 19 3.38 5.00 4.68
C LEU A 19 2.40 6.07 4.19
N ILE A 20 2.87 7.27 3.90
CA ILE A 20 2.04 8.33 3.32
C ILE A 20 1.61 7.95 1.90
N SER A 21 2.54 7.51 1.05
CA SER A 21 2.24 7.15 -0.34
C SER A 21 1.30 5.94 -0.45
N ILE A 22 1.52 4.88 0.33
CA ILE A 22 0.65 3.69 0.31
C ILE A 22 -0.76 4.03 0.78
N PHE A 23 -0.88 4.83 1.85
CA PHE A 23 -2.19 5.27 2.35
C PHE A 23 -2.92 6.13 1.32
N ALA A 24 -2.23 7.14 0.77
CA ALA A 24 -2.81 8.02 -0.24
C ALA A 24 -3.28 7.23 -1.48
N MET A 25 -2.43 6.36 -2.04
CA MET A 25 -2.78 5.56 -3.21
C MET A 25 -3.92 4.58 -2.93
N THR A 26 -3.91 3.92 -1.77
CA THR A 26 -4.99 3.00 -1.38
C THR A 26 -6.32 3.73 -1.23
N MET A 27 -6.32 4.92 -0.62
CA MET A 27 -7.52 5.75 -0.50
C MET A 27 -8.06 6.20 -1.86
N VAL A 28 -7.18 6.56 -2.80
CA VAL A 28 -7.59 6.90 -4.17
C VAL A 28 -8.29 5.70 -4.86
N LEU A 29 -7.77 4.49 -4.70
CA LEU A 29 -8.42 3.28 -5.24
C LEU A 29 -9.76 2.97 -4.57
N TYR A 30 -9.92 3.26 -3.28
CA TYR A 30 -11.21 3.15 -2.62
C TYR A 30 -12.23 4.17 -3.13
N LEU A 31 -11.80 5.40 -3.41
CA LEU A 31 -12.68 6.42 -4.00
C LEU A 31 -13.19 6.00 -5.38
N ASP A 32 -12.36 5.34 -6.21
CA ASP A 32 -12.79 4.76 -7.49
C ASP A 32 -13.95 3.76 -7.32
N LYS A 33 -13.89 2.92 -6.27
CA LYS A 33 -14.95 1.93 -5.98
C LYS A 33 -16.13 2.47 -5.19
N PHE A 34 -16.04 3.68 -4.66
CA PHE A 34 -17.08 4.25 -3.81
C PHE A 34 -18.42 4.37 -4.55
N LEU A 35 -18.41 4.89 -5.78
CA LEU A 35 -19.63 5.02 -6.59
C LEU A 35 -20.26 3.66 -6.91
N PHE A 36 -19.44 2.67 -7.28
CA PHE A 36 -19.90 1.31 -7.54
C PHE A 36 -20.54 0.67 -6.29
N MET A 37 -19.93 0.86 -5.12
CA MET A 37 -20.48 0.35 -3.86
C MET A 37 -21.78 1.07 -3.47
N ALA A 38 -21.88 2.38 -3.70
CA ALA A 38 -23.10 3.15 -3.44
C ALA A 38 -24.27 2.66 -4.31
N GLU A 39 -24.03 2.40 -5.61
CA GLU A 39 -25.04 1.80 -6.49
C GLU A 39 -25.50 0.43 -6.01
N MET A 40 -24.61 -0.39 -5.43
CA MET A 40 -24.99 -1.70 -4.88
C MET A 40 -25.91 -1.59 -3.66
N ILE A 41 -25.77 -0.56 -2.82
CA ILE A 41 -26.71 -0.30 -1.72
C ILE A 41 -28.07 0.08 -2.28
N VAL A 42 -28.09 1.10 -3.15
CA VAL A 42 -29.33 1.74 -3.59
C VAL A 42 -30.13 0.85 -4.52
N ASN A 43 -29.48 0.22 -5.50
CA ASN A 43 -30.16 -0.52 -6.56
C ASN A 43 -30.29 -2.02 -6.28
N ARG A 44 -29.38 -2.60 -5.48
CA ARG A 44 -29.37 -4.04 -5.19
C ARG A 44 -29.72 -4.36 -3.75
N GLY A 45 -29.97 -3.36 -2.91
CA GLY A 45 -30.36 -3.48 -1.51
C GLY A 45 -29.30 -4.10 -0.60
N VAL A 46 -28.03 -4.09 -1.00
CA VAL A 46 -26.90 -4.70 -0.27
C VAL A 46 -26.75 -4.03 1.10
N SER A 47 -26.61 -4.82 2.16
CA SER A 47 -26.49 -4.30 3.51
C SER A 47 -25.15 -3.57 3.69
N PHE A 48 -25.13 -2.53 4.53
CA PHE A 48 -23.90 -1.79 4.84
C PHE A 48 -22.79 -2.72 5.38
N ILE A 49 -23.16 -3.75 6.16
CA ILE A 49 -22.21 -4.76 6.68
C ILE A 49 -21.54 -5.54 5.54
N GLU A 50 -22.30 -5.90 4.50
CA GLU A 50 -21.80 -6.67 3.36
C GLU A 50 -20.77 -5.86 2.57
N ILE A 51 -20.99 -4.55 2.44
CA ILE A 51 -20.04 -3.64 1.77
C ILE A 51 -18.77 -3.44 2.58
N MET A 52 -18.86 -3.29 3.90
CA MET A 52 -17.67 -3.23 4.74
C MET A 52 -16.83 -4.51 4.57
N MET A 53 -17.47 -5.69 4.50
CA MET A 53 -16.76 -6.94 4.21
C MET A 53 -16.16 -6.95 2.80
N MET A 54 -16.87 -6.46 1.78
CA MET A 54 -16.32 -6.30 0.43
C MET A 54 -15.09 -5.38 0.40
N MET A 55 -15.12 -4.27 1.14
CA MET A 55 -14.00 -3.33 1.26
C MET A 55 -12.78 -3.99 1.91
N VAL A 56 -12.99 -4.85 2.90
CA VAL A 56 -11.92 -5.62 3.53
C VAL A 56 -11.36 -6.67 2.58
N TYR A 57 -12.21 -7.38 1.82
CA TYR A 57 -11.76 -8.41 0.89
C TYR A 57 -11.09 -7.87 -0.37
N ILE A 58 -11.39 -6.64 -0.79
CA ILE A 58 -10.70 -5.97 -1.91
C ILE A 58 -9.38 -5.30 -1.47
N SER A 59 -9.20 -5.04 -0.17
CA SER A 59 -7.99 -4.41 0.37
C SER A 59 -6.68 -5.09 -0.05
N PRO A 60 -6.56 -6.44 -0.08
CA PRO A 60 -5.32 -7.10 -0.47
C PRO A 60 -5.00 -6.90 -1.94
N ALA A 61 -6.02 -6.79 -2.81
CA ALA A 61 -5.83 -6.49 -4.22
C ALA A 61 -5.29 -5.07 -4.44
N PHE A 62 -5.78 -4.10 -3.67
CA PHE A 62 -5.24 -2.74 -3.70
C PHE A 62 -3.82 -2.68 -3.15
N LEU A 63 -3.54 -3.35 -2.02
CA LEU A 63 -2.20 -3.39 -1.45
C LEU A 63 -1.20 -4.03 -2.42
N ALA A 64 -1.56 -5.09 -3.13
CA ALA A 64 -0.69 -5.74 -4.11
C ALA A 64 -0.17 -4.78 -5.21
N VAL A 65 -0.98 -3.79 -5.60
CA VAL A 65 -0.60 -2.79 -6.62
C VAL A 65 0.02 -1.54 -5.98
N THR A 66 -0.51 -1.08 -4.85
CA THR A 66 -0.09 0.17 -4.22
C THR A 66 1.25 0.04 -3.51
N ILE A 67 1.64 -1.12 -2.98
CA ILE A 67 2.95 -1.32 -2.33
C ILE A 67 4.11 -0.99 -3.29
N PRO A 68 4.23 -1.62 -4.48
CA PRO A 68 5.35 -1.31 -5.38
C PRO A 68 5.33 0.14 -5.88
N MET A 69 4.14 0.71 -6.12
CA MET A 69 4.00 2.12 -6.49
C MET A 69 4.44 3.07 -5.37
N ALA A 70 4.07 2.75 -4.12
CA ALA A 70 4.44 3.53 -2.95
C ALA A 70 5.95 3.45 -2.67
N VAL A 71 6.61 2.32 -2.91
CA VAL A 71 8.08 2.20 -2.80
C VAL A 71 8.77 3.16 -3.77
N LEU A 72 8.31 3.20 -5.03
CA LEU A 72 8.85 4.13 -6.03
C LEU A 72 8.62 5.57 -5.60
N MET A 73 7.39 5.92 -5.22
CA MET A 73 7.04 7.28 -4.82
C MET A 73 7.82 7.73 -3.58
N ALA A 74 7.91 6.89 -2.56
CA ALA A 74 8.67 7.17 -1.35
C ALA A 74 10.15 7.41 -1.64
N SER A 75 10.75 6.59 -2.50
CA SER A 75 12.16 6.74 -2.89
C SER A 75 12.37 8.07 -3.60
N VAL A 76 11.57 8.37 -4.62
CA VAL A 76 11.68 9.62 -5.39
C VAL A 76 11.48 10.84 -4.50
N VAL A 77 10.42 10.87 -3.69
CA VAL A 77 10.07 12.03 -2.85
C VAL A 77 11.09 12.25 -1.73
N THR A 78 11.63 11.18 -1.13
CA THR A 78 12.66 11.28 -0.09
C THR A 78 13.96 11.84 -0.66
N PHE A 79 14.45 11.29 -1.77
CA PHE A 79 15.68 11.79 -2.40
C PHE A 79 15.50 13.20 -2.98
N ASN A 80 14.31 13.54 -3.46
CA ASN A 80 13.99 14.89 -3.90
C ASN A 80 14.12 15.88 -2.73
N GLN A 81 13.56 15.56 -1.56
CA GLN A 81 13.70 16.41 -0.35
C GLN A 81 15.16 16.55 0.10
N PHE A 82 15.93 15.45 0.14
CA PHE A 82 17.34 15.53 0.47
C PHE A 82 18.14 16.39 -0.53
N SER A 83 17.74 16.40 -1.80
CA SER A 83 18.35 17.27 -2.81
C SER A 83 17.91 18.73 -2.63
N ALA A 84 16.62 18.99 -2.39
CA ALA A 84 16.07 20.33 -2.22
C ALA A 84 16.65 21.04 -0.99
N ASN A 85 16.86 20.30 0.11
CA ASN A 85 17.42 20.83 1.35
C ASN A 85 18.97 20.85 1.34
N ASN A 86 19.63 20.51 0.23
CA ASN A 86 21.08 20.32 0.13
C ASN A 86 21.67 19.28 1.12
N GLU A 87 20.84 18.46 1.76
CA GLU A 87 21.27 17.40 2.69
C GLU A 87 22.13 16.35 1.97
N TRP A 88 21.76 15.99 0.73
CA TRP A 88 22.54 15.07 -0.09
C TRP A 88 23.95 15.60 -0.41
N VAL A 89 24.05 16.90 -0.71
CA VAL A 89 25.33 17.57 -1.00
C VAL A 89 26.17 17.66 0.28
N ALA A 90 25.57 18.02 1.41
CA ALA A 90 26.23 18.06 2.71
C ALA A 90 26.80 16.70 3.13
N MET A 91 26.03 15.62 2.96
CA MET A 91 26.49 14.25 3.23
C MET A 91 27.72 13.88 2.38
N LYS A 92 27.70 14.22 1.09
CA LYS A 92 28.87 14.00 0.20
C LYS A 92 30.08 14.84 0.60
N ALA A 93 29.87 16.09 1.04
CA ALA A 93 30.95 16.97 1.50
C ALA A 93 31.65 16.41 2.76
N CYS A 94 30.94 15.67 3.60
CA CYS A 94 31.52 14.94 4.75
C CYS A 94 32.27 13.65 4.37
N ASN A 95 32.58 13.44 3.08
CA ASN A 95 33.28 12.26 2.56
C ASN A 95 32.53 10.94 2.81
N LEU A 96 31.20 10.99 2.91
CA LEU A 96 30.38 9.79 2.97
C LEU A 96 30.24 9.19 1.57
N SER A 97 30.70 7.95 1.42
CA SER A 97 30.58 7.24 0.14
C SER A 97 29.11 6.96 -0.21
N PHE A 98 28.79 6.99 -1.51
CA PHE A 98 27.46 6.65 -2.01
C PHE A 98 26.98 5.27 -1.54
N LEU A 99 27.87 4.26 -1.57
CA LEU A 99 27.55 2.89 -1.13
C LEU A 99 27.13 2.82 0.34
N GLN A 100 27.69 3.68 1.21
CA GLN A 100 27.29 3.73 2.61
C GLN A 100 25.86 4.28 2.76
N LEU A 101 25.52 5.35 2.04
CA LEU A 101 24.18 5.95 2.05
C LEU A 101 23.12 5.05 1.45
N MET A 102 23.49 4.12 0.55
CA MET A 102 22.56 3.16 -0.05
C MET A 102 22.24 1.96 0.85
N LYS A 103 23.02 1.68 1.91
CA LYS A 103 22.74 0.58 2.85
C LYS A 103 21.34 0.66 3.48
N PRO A 104 20.90 1.79 4.07
CA PRO A 104 19.55 1.89 4.64
C PRO A 104 18.46 1.74 3.57
N VAL A 105 18.73 2.18 2.33
CA VAL A 105 17.78 2.03 1.21
C VAL A 105 17.63 0.57 0.83
N LEU A 106 18.73 -0.19 0.76
CA LEU A 106 18.69 -1.64 0.52
C LEU A 106 17.90 -2.40 1.60
N VAL A 107 18.09 -2.04 2.87
CA VAL A 107 17.32 -2.63 3.98
C VAL A 107 15.84 -2.30 3.81
N PHE A 108 15.49 -1.06 3.51
CA PHE A 108 14.12 -0.65 3.23
C PHE A 108 13.51 -1.42 2.04
N SER A 109 14.23 -1.53 0.92
CA SER A 109 13.77 -2.28 -0.26
C SER A 109 13.56 -3.76 0.03
N LEU A 110 14.42 -4.38 0.85
CA LEU A 110 14.24 -5.78 1.28
C LEU A 110 12.97 -5.93 2.14
N VAL A 111 12.75 -5.04 3.10
CA VAL A 111 11.54 -5.05 3.94
C VAL A 111 10.30 -4.89 3.07
N ALA A 112 10.31 -3.94 2.14
CA ALA A 112 9.19 -3.71 1.23
C ALA A 112 8.97 -4.90 0.28
N TYR A 113 10.04 -5.55 -0.19
CA TYR A 113 9.96 -6.76 -1.01
C TYR A 113 9.30 -7.92 -0.27
N PHE A 114 9.69 -8.19 0.97
CA PHE A 114 9.04 -9.24 1.78
C PHE A 114 7.58 -8.91 2.05
N LEU A 115 7.27 -7.66 2.37
CA LEU A 115 5.90 -7.20 2.59
C LEU A 115 5.03 -7.37 1.32
N ALA A 116 5.56 -7.00 0.16
CA ALA A 116 4.87 -7.21 -1.13
C ALA A 116 4.63 -8.70 -1.43
N ASN A 117 5.62 -9.57 -1.16
CA ASN A 117 5.48 -11.01 -1.37
C ASN A 117 4.42 -11.62 -0.46
N ILE A 118 4.38 -11.25 0.82
CA ILE A 118 3.35 -11.73 1.75
C ILE A 118 1.96 -11.36 1.25
N VAL A 119 1.79 -10.11 0.80
CA VAL A 119 0.51 -9.66 0.25
C VAL A 119 0.14 -10.43 -1.01
N MET A 120 1.09 -10.64 -1.92
CA MET A 120 0.84 -11.29 -3.21
C MET A 120 0.56 -12.80 -3.08
N PHE A 121 1.30 -13.51 -2.24
CA PHE A 121 1.15 -14.96 -2.09
C PHE A 121 0.04 -15.39 -1.14
N TRP A 122 -0.26 -14.60 -0.09
CA TRP A 122 -1.21 -15.01 0.95
C TRP A 122 -2.45 -14.14 0.97
N ALA A 123 -2.28 -12.82 1.08
CA ALA A 123 -3.41 -11.90 1.29
C ALA A 123 -4.29 -11.78 0.03
N LEU A 124 -3.68 -11.70 -1.16
CA LEU A 124 -4.37 -11.57 -2.44
C LEU A 124 -5.28 -12.77 -2.78
N PRO A 125 -4.81 -14.04 -2.75
CA PRO A 125 -5.69 -15.17 -3.03
C PRO A 125 -6.80 -15.31 -2.00
N TRP A 126 -6.51 -15.09 -0.71
CA TRP A 126 -7.51 -15.12 0.35
C TRP A 126 -8.60 -14.06 0.15
N GLY A 127 -8.21 -12.82 -0.17
CA GLY A 127 -9.14 -11.73 -0.43
C GLY A 127 -10.01 -11.98 -1.66
N ASN A 128 -9.41 -12.41 -2.78
CA ASN A 128 -10.15 -12.71 -4.01
C ASN A 128 -11.12 -13.89 -3.86
N GLN A 129 -10.74 -14.93 -3.12
CA GLN A 129 -11.62 -16.07 -2.88
C GLN A 129 -12.81 -15.65 -1.99
N SER A 130 -12.55 -14.96 -0.89
CA SER A 130 -13.59 -14.51 0.04
C SER A 130 -14.54 -13.50 -0.61
N TYR A 131 -14.01 -12.60 -1.46
CA TYR A 131 -14.82 -11.67 -2.24
C TYR A 131 -15.79 -12.41 -3.17
N LYS A 132 -15.32 -13.43 -3.90
CA LYS A 132 -16.18 -14.23 -4.80
C LYS A 132 -17.26 -14.99 -4.06
N VAL A 133 -16.92 -15.60 -2.91
CA VAL A 133 -17.89 -16.32 -2.07
C VAL A 133 -18.96 -15.36 -1.55
N LEU A 134 -18.56 -14.20 -1.03
CA LEU A 134 -19.50 -13.22 -0.50
C LEU A 134 -20.42 -12.66 -1.59
N VAL A 135 -19.91 -12.38 -2.79
CA VAL A 135 -20.76 -11.97 -3.93
C VAL A 135 -21.73 -13.08 -4.32
N TYR A 136 -21.29 -14.34 -4.33
CA TYR A 136 -22.15 -15.48 -4.66
C TYR A 136 -23.28 -15.67 -3.63
N ASP A 137 -22.98 -15.55 -2.34
CA ASP A 137 -23.97 -15.65 -1.27
C ASP A 137 -25.00 -14.52 -1.31
N ILE A 138 -24.59 -13.29 -1.63
CA ILE A 138 -25.50 -12.16 -1.83
C ILE A 138 -26.45 -12.41 -2.99
N ILE A 139 -25.96 -12.93 -4.11
CA ILE A 139 -26.80 -13.24 -5.28
C ILE A 139 -27.76 -14.39 -4.96
N LYS A 140 -27.27 -15.46 -4.32
CA LYS A 140 -28.08 -16.64 -3.98
C LYS A 140 -29.19 -16.33 -2.98
N ASN A 141 -28.89 -15.57 -1.93
CA ASN A 141 -29.89 -15.20 -0.93
C ASN A 141 -30.94 -14.24 -1.50
N ARG A 142 -30.61 -13.39 -2.46
CA ARG A 142 -31.58 -12.47 -3.09
C ARG A 142 -32.38 -13.11 -4.22
N ALA A 143 -31.79 -14.03 -4.98
CA ALA A 143 -32.51 -14.81 -6.00
C ALA A 143 -33.57 -15.75 -5.40
N ASN A 144 -33.46 -16.10 -4.11
CA ASN A 144 -34.44 -16.91 -3.39
C ASN A 144 -35.60 -16.08 -2.80
N VAL A 145 -35.62 -14.75 -2.97
CA VAL A 145 -36.68 -13.85 -2.46
C VAL A 145 -37.70 -13.49 -3.55
N ASP A 146 -37.49 -13.93 -4.80
CA ASP A 146 -38.43 -13.74 -5.92
C ASP A 146 -39.22 -15.02 -6.27
N ILE A 147 -39.80 -15.69 -5.26
CA ILE A 147 -40.84 -16.72 -5.45
C ILE A 147 -42.01 -16.44 -4.49
#